data_AF-A0A953NWE7-F1
#
_entry.id   AF-A0A953NWE7-F1
#
_cell.length_a   1.000
_cell.length_b   1.000
_cell.length_c   1.000
_cell.angle_alpha   90.00
_cell.angle_beta   90.00
_cell.angle_gamma   90.00
#
_symmetry.space_group_name_H-M   'P 1'
#
loop_
_entity.id
_entity.type
_entity.pdbx_description
1 polymer ?
#
loop_
_entity_poly.entity_id
_entity_poly.type
_entity_poly.pdbx_seq_one_letter_code
_entity_poly.pdbx_strand_id
1 'polypeptide(L)' 'GLNLNVRCSMGLATYPEDAKSSHEIIRQADEMMYMVKNSSRDNIAVAQQGLLK' A
#
# COMPACT_ATOMS: atom_id res chain seq x y z
N GLY A 1 -8.15 32.02 0.57
CA GLY A 1 -7.71 30.79 -0.11
C GLY A 1 -7.87 29.62 0.84
N LEU A 2 -8.12 28.41 0.34
CA LEU A 2 -8.35 27.22 1.16
C LEU A 2 -7.01 26.59 1.57
N ASN A 3 -6.81 26.36 2.87
CA ASN A 3 -5.64 25.66 3.40
C ASN A 3 -6.00 24.19 3.66
N LEU A 4 -5.50 23.28 2.80
CA LEU A 4 -5.74 21.84 2.91
C LEU A 4 -4.46 21.09 3.24
N ASN A 5 -4.58 20.09 4.13
CA ASN A 5 -3.54 19.12 4.41
C ASN A 5 -4.13 17.73 4.16
N VAL A 6 -3.59 17.02 3.18
CA VAL A 6 -4.08 15.71 2.74
C VAL A 6 -2.98 14.69 2.94
N ARG A 7 -3.36 13.51 3.43
CA ARG A 7 -2.47 12.38 3.67
C ARG A 7 -2.97 11.15 2.92
N CYS A 8 -2.07 10.24 2.58
CA CYS A 8 -2.40 9.03 1.83
C CYS A 8 -2.09 7.75 2.61
N SER A 9 -2.65 6.64 2.17
CA SER A 9 -2.28 5.30 2.63
C SER A 9 -1.87 4.55 1.38
N MET A 10 -0.68 3.97 1.39
CA MET A 10 -0.07 3.39 0.20
C MET A 10 0.28 1.92 0.43
N GLY A 11 0.10 1.11 -0.60
CA GLY A 11 0.53 -0.28 -0.63
C GLY A 11 1.46 -0.49 -1.81
N LEU A 12 2.51 -1.28 -1.61
CA LEU A 12 3.53 -1.58 -2.61
C LEU A 12 3.64 -3.11 -2.78
N ALA A 13 3.75 -3.53 -4.04
CA ALA A 13 4.11 -4.89 -4.41
C ALA A 13 5.03 -4.85 -5.64
N THR A 14 5.96 -5.78 -5.73
CA THR A 14 6.96 -5.91 -6.80
C THR A 14 6.70 -7.16 -7.63
N TYR A 15 6.69 -7.01 -8.95
CA TYR A 15 6.60 -8.14 -9.88
C TYR A 15 8.00 -8.49 -10.40
N PRO A 16 8.38 -9.79 -10.47
CA PRO A 16 7.56 -10.99 -10.24
C PRO A 16 7.59 -11.56 -8.82
N GLU A 17 8.24 -10.90 -7.86
CA GLU A 17 8.51 -11.45 -6.53
C GLU A 17 7.25 -11.66 -5.68
N ASP A 18 6.29 -10.73 -5.76
CA ASP A 18 5.07 -10.73 -4.94
C ASP A 18 3.84 -11.32 -5.66
N ALA A 19 3.93 -11.52 -6.98
CA ALA A 19 2.82 -12.00 -7.80
C ALA A 19 3.31 -12.52 -9.17
N LYS A 20 2.55 -13.44 -9.77
CA LYS A 20 2.89 -14.05 -11.07
C LYS A 20 2.03 -13.56 -12.23
N SER A 21 1.01 -12.74 -11.95
CA SER A 21 0.15 -12.12 -12.96
C SER A 21 -0.12 -10.64 -12.66
N SER A 22 -0.57 -9.91 -13.67
CA SER A 22 -0.99 -8.51 -13.56
C SER A 22 -2.16 -8.32 -12.59
N HIS A 23 -3.06 -9.30 -12.50
CA HIS A 23 -4.19 -9.22 -11.56
C HIS A 23 -3.73 -9.44 -10.12
N GLU A 24 -2.86 -10.41 -9.90
CA GLU A 24 -2.29 -10.69 -8.57
C GLU A 24 -1.46 -9.51 -8.06
N ILE A 25 -0.63 -8.87 -8.90
CA ILE A 25 0.22 -7.76 -8.41
C ILE A 25 -0.62 -6.56 -7.94
N ILE A 26 -1.71 -6.25 -8.65
CA ILE A 26 -2.64 -5.17 -8.26
C ILE A 26 -3.33 -5.54 -6.95
N ARG A 27 -3.80 -6.79 -6.83
CA ARG A 27 -4.43 -7.27 -5.60
C ARG A 27 -3.47 -7.18 -4.41
N GLN A 28 -2.21 -7.58 -4.56
CA GLN A 28 -1.22 -7.52 -3.48
C GLN A 28 -0.95 -6.07 -3.03
N ALA A 29 -0.80 -5.14 -3.98
CA ALA A 29 -0.64 -3.73 -3.65
C ALA A 29 -1.88 -3.16 -2.94
N ASP A 30 -3.09 -3.52 -3.36
CA ASP A 30 -4.34 -3.09 -2.72
C ASP A 30 -4.49 -3.63 -1.30
N GLU A 31 -4.16 -4.91 -1.07
CA GLU A 31 -4.17 -5.51 0.27
C GLU A 31 -3.21 -4.78 1.22
N MET A 32 -2.00 -4.44 0.75
CA MET A 32 -1.05 -3.66 1.56
C MET A 32 -1.56 -2.24 1.84
N MET A 33 -2.20 -1.60 0.86
CA MET A 33 -2.80 -0.27 1.06
C MET A 33 -3.89 -0.33 2.13
N TYR A 34 -4.77 -1.32 2.07
CA TYR A 34 -5.82 -1.52 3.06
C TYR A 34 -5.26 -1.81 4.45
N MET A 35 -4.14 -2.55 4.55
CA MET A 35 -3.43 -2.75 5.81
C MET A 35 -3.04 -1.41 6.45
N VAL A 36 -2.49 -0.47 5.67
CA VAL A 36 -2.20 0.88 6.17
C VAL A 36 -3.48 1.63 6.54
N LYS A 37 -4.49 1.57 5.67
CA LYS A 37 -5.76 2.31 5.83
C LYS A 37 -6.49 1.96 7.12
N ASN A 38 -6.36 0.70 7.55
CA ASN A 38 -7.03 0.15 8.73
C ASN A 38 -6.16 0.15 10.00
N SER A 39 -4.89 0.53 9.91
CA SER A 39 -3.97 0.57 11.06
C SER A 39 -3.55 2.00 11.41
N SER A 40 -2.46 2.48 10.81
CA SER A 40 -1.81 3.75 11.12
C SER A 40 -2.36 4.92 10.32
N ARG A 41 -2.73 4.69 9.05
CA ARG A 41 -2.89 5.73 8.01
C ARG A 41 -1.62 6.59 7.85
N ASP A 42 -1.58 7.42 6.81
CA ASP A 42 -0.41 8.27 6.51
C ASP A 42 0.91 7.50 6.44
N ASN A 43 0.88 6.33 5.79
CA ASN A 43 2.03 5.43 5.75
C ASN A 43 2.02 4.55 4.50
N ILE A 44 3.02 3.68 4.40
CA ILE A 44 3.20 2.67 3.36
C ILE A 44 3.39 1.28 3.95
N ALA A 45 2.81 0.27 3.31
CA ALA A 45 3.12 -1.14 3.56
C ALA A 45 3.62 -1.81 2.29
N VAL A 46 4.54 -2.74 2.44
CA VAL A 46 5.16 -3.47 1.33
C VAL A 46 4.82 -4.95 1.46
N ALA A 47 4.45 -5.57 0.35
CA ALA A 47 4.21 -7.00 0.30
C ALA A 47 5.41 -7.77 0.85
N GLN A 48 5.14 -8.81 1.63
CA GLN A 48 6.14 -9.63 2.36
C GLN A 48 6.97 -8.93 3.46
N GLN A 49 6.88 -7.60 3.62
CA GLN A 49 7.57 -6.87 4.70
C GLN A 49 6.61 -6.24 5.72
N GLY A 50 5.41 -5.87 5.30
CA GLY A 50 4.41 -5.20 6.15
C GLY A 50 4.61 -3.69 6.20
N LEU A 51 4.15 -3.05 7.30
CA LEU A 51 4.26 -1.61 7.49
C LEU A 51 5.73 -1.17 7.56
N LEU A 52 6.11 -0.23 6.70
CA LEU A 52 7.35 0.52 6.89
C LEU A 52 7.08 1.65 7.89
N LYS A 53 8.01 1.89 8.81
CA LYS A 53 7.95 2.99 9.78
C LYS A 53 9.19 3.84 9.65
#